data_AF-A0A7J7SFJ9-F1
#
_entry.id   AF-A0A7J7SFJ9-F1
#
_cell.length_a   1.000
_cell.length_b   1.000
_cell.length_c   1.000
_cell.angle_alpha   90.00
_cell.angle_beta   90.00
_cell.angle_gamma   90.00
#
_symmetry.space_group_name_H-M   'P 1'
#
loop_
_entity.id
_entity.type
_entity.pdbx_description
1 polymer ?
#
loop_
_entity_poly.entity_id
_entity_poly.type
_entity_poly.pdbx_seq_one_letter_code
_entity_poly.pdbx_strand_id
1 'polypeptide(L)'
;MGQHNCSREGPTAPPRPRTPPAPPPAAPAGPGDSQERADSPEVCHYEQRSGPRRANYTHCGLFGDPHLRTFTDRFQTCKVQGAWPLIDNNYLNVQVTNTPVLPGSAATATSKLTIIFKNFPECVDQKVYQAEMDELPAAFADGSRNGGDQHGANSLRITEKVSGRHVEIQARYIGTTIVVRQVGRYLTFAVRMPEEVVRAEEEQGGGQGLYLCLRGCPRSQQIDVQPLGGPPGAAAGSAPAPAAAAAPDTFPYETAAAKCKERLPVEDLYYQACVFDLLTTGDANFTLAAYYALEDVKMLHSDKDKLHLYDRTQEAPGRAAAAMGPIPASRLLLGGLLLLGLLLPVLPGAPAA
;
A
#
# COMPACT_ATOMS: atom_id res chain seq x y z
N MET A 1 62.39 -31.01 56.67
CA MET A 1 63.04 -32.22 56.11
C MET A 1 62.24 -32.61 54.87
N GLY A 2 62.76 -32.81 53.67
CA GLY A 2 64.11 -32.84 53.14
C GLY A 2 64.01 -32.73 51.61
N GLN A 3 65.14 -32.38 51.03
CA GLN A 3 65.40 -32.07 49.63
C GLN A 3 65.53 -33.31 48.73
N HIS A 4 65.25 -33.09 47.43
CA HIS A 4 65.82 -33.67 46.19
C HIS A 4 65.68 -35.18 45.89
N ASN A 5 65.14 -35.51 44.71
CA ASN A 5 65.97 -36.06 43.63
C ASN A 5 65.26 -36.10 42.27
N CYS A 6 65.97 -35.64 41.24
CA CYS A 6 65.59 -35.71 39.83
C CYS A 6 66.15 -36.97 39.17
N SER A 7 65.51 -37.40 38.08
CA SER A 7 66.07 -38.23 36.98
C SER A 7 65.07 -38.14 35.81
N ARG A 8 65.40 -38.17 34.51
CA ARG A 8 66.60 -37.94 33.69
C ARG A 8 66.04 -37.99 32.23
N GLU A 9 66.54 -37.11 31.35
CA GLU A 9 66.35 -36.93 29.88
C GLU A 9 66.05 -38.21 29.05
N GLY A 10 65.42 -38.23 27.85
CA GLY A 10 65.01 -37.28 26.78
C GLY A 10 64.29 -38.10 25.67
N PRO A 11 64.22 -37.76 24.34
CA PRO A 11 64.49 -36.52 23.62
C PRO A 11 63.34 -36.04 22.65
N THR A 12 63.34 -34.73 22.38
CA THR A 12 62.92 -33.95 21.19
C THR A 12 61.68 -34.33 20.33
N ALA A 13 60.67 -33.45 20.33
CA ALA A 13 59.88 -33.12 19.14
C ALA A 13 59.43 -31.64 19.19
N PRO A 14 59.57 -30.84 18.13
CA PRO A 14 59.07 -29.45 18.11
C PRO A 14 57.54 -29.42 18.19
N PRO A 15 56.93 -28.34 18.72
CA PRO A 15 55.47 -28.25 18.78
C PRO A 15 54.90 -28.22 17.37
N ARG A 16 54.04 -29.21 17.04
CA ARG A 16 53.20 -29.15 15.85
C ARG A 16 52.33 -27.89 15.91
N PRO A 17 52.16 -27.14 14.81
CA PRO A 17 51.12 -26.12 14.72
C PRO A 17 49.78 -26.78 15.02
N ARG A 18 49.07 -26.30 16.05
CA ARG A 18 47.67 -26.69 16.26
C ARG A 18 46.87 -26.06 15.12
N THR A 19 46.52 -26.85 14.13
CA THR A 19 45.41 -26.55 13.22
C THR A 19 44.16 -26.36 14.07
N PRO A 20 43.37 -25.28 13.84
CA PRO A 20 42.04 -25.17 14.44
C PRO A 20 41.22 -26.41 14.08
N PRO A 21 40.37 -26.94 14.99
CA PRO A 21 39.45 -28.00 14.62
C PRO A 21 38.63 -27.52 13.42
N ALA A 22 38.51 -28.38 12.41
CA ALA A 22 37.68 -28.11 11.25
C ALA A 22 36.27 -27.70 11.72
N PRO A 23 35.64 -26.69 11.09
CA PRO A 23 34.24 -26.41 11.37
C PRO A 23 33.43 -27.68 11.13
N PRO A 24 32.41 -27.97 11.96
CA PRO A 24 31.56 -29.13 11.74
C PRO A 24 31.02 -29.10 10.30
N PRO A 25 30.88 -30.26 9.64
CA PRO A 25 30.37 -30.31 8.28
C PRO A 25 29.07 -29.52 8.22
N ALA A 26 29.00 -28.59 7.26
CA ALA A 26 27.83 -27.76 7.04
C ALA A 26 26.61 -28.67 7.02
N ALA A 27 25.74 -28.48 8.02
CA ALA A 27 24.44 -29.12 8.01
C ALA A 27 23.78 -28.75 6.67
N PRO A 28 23.19 -29.72 5.95
CA PRO A 28 22.43 -29.39 4.75
C PRO A 28 21.38 -28.36 5.15
N ALA A 29 21.29 -27.27 4.38
CA ALA A 29 20.30 -26.23 4.58
C ALA A 29 18.90 -26.87 4.57
N GLY A 30 18.37 -27.13 5.77
CA GLY A 30 17.03 -27.65 5.97
C GLY A 30 15.99 -26.55 5.73
N PRO A 31 14.74 -26.92 5.39
CA PRO A 31 13.68 -25.96 5.11
C PRO A 31 13.31 -25.23 6.41
N GLY A 32 13.76 -24.00 6.55
CA GLY A 32 13.31 -23.10 7.61
C GLY A 32 11.88 -22.63 7.35
N ASP A 33 10.89 -23.41 7.78
CA ASP A 33 9.48 -22.99 7.95
C ASP A 33 8.62 -24.08 8.63
N SER A 34 9.18 -25.22 9.04
CA SER A 34 8.40 -26.39 9.49
C SER A 34 7.79 -26.27 10.90
N GLN A 35 8.37 -25.47 11.80
CA GLN A 35 7.90 -25.36 13.18
C GLN A 35 6.68 -24.42 13.32
N GLU A 36 6.62 -23.30 12.59
CA GLU A 36 5.42 -22.43 12.53
C GLU A 36 4.23 -23.14 11.85
N ARG A 37 4.52 -24.13 11.00
CA ARG A 37 3.57 -24.89 10.19
C ARG A 37 2.75 -25.92 10.97
N ALA A 38 3.17 -26.27 12.19
CA ALA A 38 2.55 -27.34 12.98
C ALA A 38 1.39 -26.86 13.85
N ASP A 39 1.34 -25.58 14.23
CA ASP A 39 0.39 -25.08 15.25
C ASP A 39 -0.86 -24.37 14.71
N SER A 40 -0.93 -24.05 13.41
CA SER A 40 -2.02 -23.23 12.84
C SER A 40 -2.90 -23.98 11.82
N PRO A 41 -4.23 -23.84 11.88
CA PRO A 41 -5.16 -24.48 10.93
C PRO A 41 -4.85 -24.14 9.46
N GLU A 42 -5.06 -25.09 8.54
CA GLU A 42 -4.84 -24.89 7.09
C GLU A 42 -5.64 -23.71 6.53
N VAL A 43 -6.83 -23.43 7.08
CA VAL A 43 -7.66 -22.28 6.71
C VAL A 43 -6.97 -20.93 6.92
N CYS A 44 -5.96 -20.88 7.81
CA CYS A 44 -5.15 -19.70 8.10
C CYS A 44 -3.93 -19.54 7.19
N HIS A 45 -3.78 -20.40 6.18
CA HIS A 45 -2.72 -20.35 5.18
C HIS A 45 -3.30 -20.16 3.79
N TYR A 46 -3.44 -18.90 3.36
CA TYR A 46 -4.02 -18.53 2.07
C TYR A 46 -3.38 -19.27 0.89
N GLU A 47 -2.05 -19.35 0.86
CA GLU A 47 -1.30 -19.97 -0.24
C GLU A 47 -1.50 -21.48 -0.33
N GLN A 48 -1.80 -22.14 0.79
CA GLN A 48 -2.11 -23.58 0.79
C GLN A 48 -3.53 -23.81 0.25
N ARG A 49 -4.50 -22.98 0.69
CA ARG A 49 -5.88 -23.04 0.22
C ARG A 49 -6.02 -22.75 -1.27
N SER A 50 -5.22 -21.84 -1.82
CA SER A 50 -5.24 -21.50 -3.25
C SER A 50 -4.69 -22.61 -4.16
N GLY A 51 -4.02 -23.62 -3.59
CA GLY A 51 -3.64 -24.84 -4.30
C GLY A 51 -2.60 -24.63 -5.41
N PRO A 52 -2.55 -25.51 -6.44
CA PRO A 52 -1.54 -25.44 -7.50
C PRO A 52 -1.64 -24.21 -8.41
N ARG A 53 -2.82 -23.56 -8.44
CA ARG A 53 -2.99 -22.26 -9.11
C ARG A 53 -2.43 -21.19 -8.17
N ARG A 54 -1.21 -20.74 -8.45
CA ARG A 54 -0.64 -19.59 -7.74
C ARG A 54 -1.60 -18.40 -7.88
N ALA A 55 -1.97 -17.81 -6.75
CA ALA A 55 -2.78 -16.62 -6.74
C ALA A 55 -2.08 -15.49 -7.51
N ASN A 56 -2.83 -14.76 -8.32
CA ASN A 56 -2.33 -13.53 -8.92
C ASN A 56 -2.24 -12.47 -7.82
N TYR A 57 -1.03 -12.02 -7.55
CA TYR A 57 -0.78 -10.95 -6.59
C TYR A 57 -0.67 -9.62 -7.30
N THR A 58 -1.29 -8.60 -6.73
CA THR A 58 -1.16 -7.20 -7.15
C THR A 58 -0.53 -6.37 -6.03
N HIS A 59 -0.17 -5.13 -6.34
CA HIS A 59 0.50 -4.20 -5.45
C HIS A 59 -0.14 -2.81 -5.49
N CYS A 60 -0.24 -2.17 -4.33
CA CYS A 60 -0.57 -0.76 -4.20
C CYS A 60 0.48 -0.08 -3.32
N GLY A 61 0.77 1.19 -3.58
CA GLY A 61 1.67 1.99 -2.77
C GLY A 61 1.26 3.46 -2.69
N LEU A 62 1.55 4.10 -1.55
CA LEU A 62 1.37 5.53 -1.29
C LEU A 62 2.63 6.10 -0.64
N PHE A 63 3.21 7.13 -1.24
CA PHE A 63 4.47 7.73 -0.78
C PHE A 63 4.61 9.18 -1.24
N GLY A 64 5.52 9.95 -0.66
CA GLY A 64 5.78 11.33 -1.08
C GLY A 64 4.56 12.25 -0.96
N ASP A 65 4.39 13.18 -1.90
CA ASP A 65 3.26 14.11 -1.99
C ASP A 65 2.07 13.51 -2.77
N PRO A 66 1.14 12.86 -2.06
CA PRO A 66 1.06 11.42 -2.08
C PRO A 66 0.91 10.93 -3.51
N HIS A 67 1.98 10.30 -3.99
CA HIS A 67 2.02 9.51 -5.19
C HIS A 67 1.41 8.15 -4.89
N LEU A 68 0.34 7.84 -5.62
CA LEU A 68 -0.43 6.61 -5.50
C LEU A 68 -0.15 5.71 -6.70
N ARG A 69 0.34 4.49 -6.45
CA ARG A 69 0.26 3.36 -7.38
C ARG A 69 -0.90 2.48 -6.96
N THR A 70 -1.92 2.36 -7.82
CA THR A 70 -3.09 1.50 -7.59
C THR A 70 -2.79 0.03 -7.88
N PHE A 71 -3.69 -0.87 -7.47
CA PHE A 71 -3.66 -2.31 -7.80
C PHE A 71 -3.76 -2.61 -9.31
N THR A 72 -4.09 -1.62 -10.13
CA THR A 72 -4.10 -1.74 -11.60
C THR A 72 -2.92 -1.01 -12.25
N ASP A 73 -1.89 -0.71 -11.46
CA ASP A 73 -0.65 -0.03 -11.87
C ASP A 73 -0.85 1.40 -12.39
N ARG A 74 -2.04 2.00 -12.16
CA ARG A 74 -2.22 3.44 -12.41
C ARG A 74 -1.43 4.23 -11.39
N PHE A 75 -0.63 5.17 -11.88
CA PHE A 75 0.19 6.05 -11.07
C PHE A 75 -0.37 7.47 -11.09
N GLN A 76 -0.69 8.02 -9.92
CA GLN A 76 -1.36 9.31 -9.75
C GLN A 76 -0.64 10.14 -8.69
N THR A 77 -0.67 11.46 -8.83
CA THR A 77 -0.25 12.39 -7.78
C THR A 77 -1.50 13.04 -7.22
N CYS A 78 -1.66 13.01 -5.90
CA CYS A 78 -2.93 13.33 -5.28
C CYS A 78 -2.77 14.34 -4.16
N LYS A 79 -3.70 15.29 -4.06
CA LYS A 79 -3.79 16.17 -2.89
C LYS A 79 -4.30 15.40 -1.68
N VAL A 80 -5.49 14.79 -1.80
CA VAL A 80 -6.14 13.92 -0.78
C VAL A 80 -5.86 14.33 0.68
N GLN A 81 -6.04 15.61 0.99
CA GLN A 81 -5.82 16.17 2.32
C GLN A 81 -6.85 15.61 3.32
N GLY A 82 -6.44 15.36 4.55
CA GLY A 82 -7.30 14.78 5.59
C GLY A 82 -7.30 13.26 5.53
N ALA A 83 -8.36 12.64 6.05
CA ALA A 83 -8.43 11.20 6.17
C ALA A 83 -9.09 10.54 4.95
N TRP A 84 -8.42 9.56 4.34
CA TRP A 84 -8.87 8.85 3.15
C TRP A 84 -8.66 7.34 3.29
N PRO A 85 -9.60 6.51 2.82
CA PRO A 85 -9.42 5.07 2.81
C PRO A 85 -8.57 4.64 1.59
N LEU A 86 -7.46 3.96 1.85
CA LEU A 86 -6.67 3.30 0.81
C LEU A 86 -7.32 1.99 0.37
N ILE A 87 -7.74 1.17 1.34
CA ILE A 87 -8.33 -0.15 1.12
C ILE A 87 -9.52 -0.26 2.05
N ASP A 88 -10.64 -0.76 1.54
CA ASP A 88 -11.71 -1.30 2.36
C ASP A 88 -12.28 -2.49 1.61
N ASN A 89 -12.15 -3.67 2.19
CA ASN A 89 -12.75 -4.88 1.65
C ASN A 89 -13.18 -5.78 2.82
N ASN A 90 -13.69 -6.97 2.55
CA ASN A 90 -14.22 -7.85 3.60
C ASN A 90 -13.20 -8.26 4.67
N TYR A 91 -11.91 -8.08 4.42
CA TYR A 91 -10.81 -8.56 5.27
C TYR A 91 -10.01 -7.44 5.92
N LEU A 92 -9.89 -6.29 5.26
CA LEU A 92 -8.93 -5.25 5.62
C LEU A 92 -9.54 -3.87 5.39
N ASN A 93 -9.35 -2.98 6.37
CA ASN A 93 -9.52 -1.55 6.17
C ASN A 93 -8.17 -0.85 6.39
N VAL A 94 -7.78 0.04 5.48
CA VAL A 94 -6.59 0.87 5.58
C VAL A 94 -6.99 2.31 5.37
N GLN A 95 -6.73 3.14 6.37
CA GLN A 95 -7.01 4.57 6.35
C GLN A 95 -5.71 5.34 6.52
N VAL A 96 -5.52 6.37 5.71
CA VAL A 96 -4.40 7.30 5.81
C VAL A 96 -4.89 8.70 6.11
N THR A 97 -4.08 9.49 6.80
CA THR A 97 -4.31 10.93 6.99
C THR A 97 -3.17 11.71 6.37
N ASN A 98 -3.47 12.56 5.39
CA ASN A 98 -2.47 13.39 4.72
C ASN A 98 -2.57 14.84 5.21
N THR A 99 -1.46 15.41 5.63
CA THR A 99 -1.37 16.79 6.12
C THR A 99 -0.48 17.62 5.18
N PRO A 100 -0.78 18.91 4.97
CA PRO A 100 0.10 19.78 4.19
C PRO A 100 1.53 19.79 4.74
N VAL A 101 2.53 19.68 3.87
CA VAL A 101 3.95 19.73 4.24
C VAL A 101 4.34 21.12 4.72
N LEU A 102 3.78 22.15 4.08
CA LEU A 102 3.91 23.56 4.45
C LEU A 102 2.53 24.19 4.61
N PRO A 103 2.34 25.16 5.52
CA PRO A 103 1.08 25.89 5.65
C PRO A 103 0.62 26.48 4.31
N GLY A 104 -0.61 26.16 3.89
CA GLY A 104 -1.19 26.65 2.64
C GLY A 104 -0.68 25.97 1.36
N SER A 105 0.27 25.03 1.45
CA SER A 105 0.73 24.27 0.27
C SER A 105 -0.31 23.26 -0.19
N ALA A 106 -0.36 23.03 -1.50
CA ALA A 106 -1.09 21.91 -2.08
C ALA A 106 -0.39 20.57 -1.82
N ALA A 107 0.91 20.60 -1.53
CA ALA A 107 1.70 19.43 -1.21
C ALA A 107 1.36 18.91 0.18
N THR A 108 0.95 17.65 0.26
CA THR A 108 0.63 16.95 1.50
C THR A 108 1.57 15.75 1.69
N ALA A 109 1.54 15.11 2.84
CA ALA A 109 2.23 13.83 3.04
C ALA A 109 1.52 13.02 4.12
N THR A 110 1.71 11.70 4.10
CA THR A 110 1.05 10.79 5.02
C THR A 110 1.60 10.99 6.44
N SER A 111 0.72 11.44 7.34
CA SER A 111 1.05 11.74 8.74
C SER A 111 0.55 10.69 9.73
N LYS A 112 -0.50 9.95 9.34
CA LYS A 112 -1.05 8.87 10.14
C LYS A 112 -1.55 7.76 9.23
N LEU A 113 -1.39 6.54 9.71
CA LEU A 113 -1.84 5.34 9.05
C LEU A 113 -2.52 4.43 10.07
N THR A 114 -3.71 3.94 9.73
CA THR A 114 -4.49 3.00 10.54
C THR A 114 -4.85 1.80 9.67
N ILE A 115 -4.52 0.60 10.12
CA ILE A 115 -4.88 -0.65 9.47
C ILE A 115 -5.73 -1.46 10.44
N ILE A 116 -6.92 -1.86 9.99
CA ILE A 116 -7.81 -2.74 10.73
C ILE A 116 -7.86 -4.07 9.99
N PHE A 117 -7.28 -5.10 10.61
CA PHE A 117 -7.45 -6.49 10.20
C PHE A 117 -8.78 -6.97 10.77
N LYS A 118 -9.77 -7.20 9.90
CA LYS A 118 -11.11 -7.65 10.30
C LYS A 118 -11.00 -9.09 10.83
N ASN A 119 -11.87 -9.43 11.77
CA ASN A 119 -11.92 -10.76 12.37
C ASN A 119 -12.02 -11.84 11.28
N PHE A 120 -11.18 -12.86 11.36
CA PHE A 120 -11.23 -14.03 10.50
C PHE A 120 -11.31 -15.28 11.40
N PRO A 121 -12.47 -15.97 11.44
CA PRO A 121 -12.71 -17.09 12.34
C PRO A 121 -11.57 -18.10 12.33
N GLU A 122 -11.18 -18.56 13.53
CA GLU A 122 -10.12 -19.56 13.78
C GLU A 122 -8.67 -19.08 13.52
N CYS A 123 -8.50 -17.90 12.91
CA CYS A 123 -7.18 -17.39 12.53
C CYS A 123 -6.76 -16.17 13.33
N VAL A 124 -7.59 -15.13 13.37
CA VAL A 124 -7.22 -13.85 13.96
C VAL A 124 -8.46 -13.12 14.45
N ASP A 125 -8.41 -12.67 15.70
CA ASP A 125 -9.36 -11.70 16.21
C ASP A 125 -9.12 -10.34 15.54
N GLN A 126 -10.06 -9.41 15.61
CA GLN A 126 -9.87 -8.09 15.02
C GLN A 126 -8.62 -7.42 15.62
N LYS A 127 -7.67 -7.00 14.77
CA LYS A 127 -6.45 -6.29 15.18
C LYS A 127 -6.37 -4.93 14.53
N VAL A 128 -5.86 -3.95 15.30
CA VAL A 128 -5.66 -2.58 14.84
C VAL A 128 -4.18 -2.25 14.91
N TYR A 129 -3.61 -1.82 13.80
CA TYR A 129 -2.28 -1.22 13.74
C TYR A 129 -2.42 0.27 13.47
N GLN A 130 -1.68 1.09 14.20
CA GLN A 130 -1.64 2.53 14.00
C GLN A 130 -0.20 3.00 14.04
N ALA A 131 0.15 3.86 13.09
CA ALA A 131 1.43 4.56 13.04
C ALA A 131 1.17 6.04 12.78
N GLU A 132 1.98 6.90 13.38
CA GLU A 132 1.92 8.35 13.23
C GLU A 132 3.31 8.89 12.88
N MET A 133 3.40 10.16 12.50
CA MET A 133 4.68 10.83 12.29
C MET A 133 5.53 10.67 13.54
N ASP A 134 6.79 10.30 13.34
CA ASP A 134 7.77 10.12 14.41
C ASP A 134 7.47 8.92 15.36
N GLU A 135 6.43 8.13 15.09
CA GLU A 135 6.03 6.95 15.88
C GLU A 135 5.62 5.77 14.97
N LEU A 136 6.57 4.87 14.71
CA LEU A 136 6.34 3.63 13.96
C LEU A 136 6.48 2.40 14.89
N PRO A 137 5.39 1.93 15.52
CA PRO A 137 5.45 0.81 16.45
C PRO A 137 5.61 -0.53 15.73
N ALA A 138 6.26 -1.47 16.41
CA ALA A 138 6.43 -2.87 15.99
C ALA A 138 5.38 -3.81 16.62
N ALA A 139 4.23 -3.27 17.00
CA ALA A 139 3.13 -3.95 17.67
C ALA A 139 1.77 -3.37 17.22
N PHE A 140 0.71 -4.13 17.45
CA PHE A 140 -0.67 -3.67 17.33
C PHE A 140 -1.02 -2.73 18.50
N ALA A 141 -2.16 -2.04 18.39
CA ALA A 141 -2.61 -1.06 19.38
C ALA A 141 -2.84 -1.65 20.79
N ASP A 142 -3.05 -2.96 20.89
CA ASP A 142 -3.15 -3.70 22.16
C ASP A 142 -1.79 -4.19 22.69
N GLY A 143 -0.69 -3.86 22.01
CA GLY A 143 0.68 -4.28 22.34
C GLY A 143 1.06 -5.66 21.80
N SER A 144 0.16 -6.41 21.17
CA SER A 144 0.51 -7.73 20.61
C SER A 144 1.35 -7.59 19.34
N ARG A 145 2.12 -8.63 19.01
CA ARG A 145 2.91 -8.69 17.75
C ARG A 145 2.38 -9.71 16.75
N ASN A 146 1.32 -10.42 17.12
CA ASN A 146 0.64 -11.44 16.33
C ASN A 146 -0.89 -11.31 16.42
N GLY A 147 -1.61 -12.20 15.74
CA GLY A 147 -3.07 -12.23 15.65
C GLY A 147 -3.84 -12.59 16.92
N GLY A 148 -3.18 -12.77 18.07
CA GLY A 148 -3.82 -13.12 19.34
C GLY A 148 -3.30 -14.44 19.93
N ASP A 149 -4.16 -15.15 20.65
CA ASP A 149 -3.81 -16.42 21.34
C ASP A 149 -4.45 -17.66 20.69
N GLN A 150 -5.18 -17.48 19.58
CA GLN A 150 -5.78 -18.60 18.84
C GLN A 150 -4.69 -19.47 18.18
N HIS A 151 -5.03 -20.72 17.85
CA HIS A 151 -4.14 -21.62 17.11
C HIS A 151 -3.62 -20.99 15.80
N GLY A 152 -4.41 -20.12 15.16
CA GLY A 152 -4.00 -19.36 13.98
C GLY A 152 -3.26 -18.05 14.23
N ALA A 153 -2.90 -17.69 15.47
CA ALA A 153 -2.33 -16.38 15.82
C ALA A 153 -1.10 -15.97 14.98
N ASN A 154 -0.26 -16.95 14.62
CA ASN A 154 0.95 -16.71 13.81
C ASN A 154 0.65 -16.42 12.33
N SER A 155 -0.62 -16.56 11.90
CA SER A 155 -1.07 -16.20 10.55
C SER A 155 -1.12 -14.69 10.33
N LEU A 156 -1.12 -13.87 11.39
CA LEU A 156 -0.91 -12.42 11.33
C LEU A 156 0.29 -12.07 12.22
N ARG A 157 1.31 -11.41 11.68
CA ARG A 157 2.51 -11.03 12.45
C ARG A 157 3.10 -9.69 12.03
N ILE A 158 3.65 -8.96 13.01
CA ILE A 158 4.40 -7.72 12.80
C ILE A 158 5.90 -7.98 13.05
N THR A 159 6.72 -7.63 12.06
CA THR A 159 8.18 -7.70 12.15
C THR A 159 8.79 -6.32 11.94
N GLU A 160 9.58 -5.87 12.90
CA GLU A 160 10.43 -4.70 12.74
C GLU A 160 11.68 -5.08 11.94
N LYS A 161 11.93 -4.41 10.82
CA LYS A 161 13.11 -4.62 9.97
C LYS A 161 14.20 -3.60 10.25
N VAL A 162 13.79 -2.36 10.53
CA VAL A 162 14.68 -1.28 10.93
C VAL A 162 14.02 -0.55 12.07
N SER A 163 14.75 -0.44 13.19
CA SER A 163 14.20 0.13 14.42
C SER A 163 13.55 1.49 14.19
N GLY A 164 12.26 1.60 14.53
CA GLY A 164 11.45 2.82 14.40
C GLY A 164 11.30 3.38 12.98
N ARG A 165 11.69 2.64 11.93
CA ARG A 165 11.71 3.16 10.55
C ARG A 165 11.14 2.23 9.48
N HIS A 166 11.10 0.92 9.73
CA HIS A 166 10.56 -0.03 8.76
C HIS A 166 9.94 -1.22 9.48
N VAL A 167 8.63 -1.39 9.27
CA VAL A 167 7.83 -2.49 9.78
C VAL A 167 7.17 -3.23 8.62
N GLU A 168 7.17 -4.55 8.70
CA GLU A 168 6.44 -5.44 7.80
C GLU A 168 5.34 -6.15 8.59
N ILE A 169 4.13 -6.14 8.05
CA ILE A 169 2.98 -6.86 8.60
C ILE A 169 2.57 -7.95 7.61
N GLN A 170 2.60 -9.20 8.06
CA GLN A 170 2.31 -10.37 7.23
C GLN A 170 1.00 -11.00 7.70
N ALA A 171 -0.04 -10.90 6.88
CA ALA A 171 -1.35 -11.50 7.06
C ALA A 171 -1.49 -12.72 6.14
N ARG A 172 -0.81 -13.81 6.51
CA ARG A 172 -0.75 -15.08 5.76
C ARG A 172 -2.14 -15.70 5.52
N TYR A 173 -3.11 -15.49 6.41
CA TYR A 173 -4.48 -16.02 6.27
C TYR A 173 -5.27 -15.44 5.08
N ILE A 174 -4.87 -14.26 4.61
CA ILE A 174 -5.40 -13.58 3.41
C ILE A 174 -4.31 -13.28 2.37
N GLY A 175 -3.15 -13.93 2.47
CA GLY A 175 -2.03 -13.79 1.52
C GLY A 175 -1.49 -12.36 1.41
N THR A 176 -1.70 -11.50 2.41
CA THR A 176 -1.39 -10.07 2.30
C THR A 176 -0.09 -9.74 3.04
N THR A 177 0.76 -8.94 2.41
CA THR A 177 1.96 -8.37 3.05
C THR A 177 1.91 -6.86 2.94
N ILE A 178 2.07 -6.17 4.06
CA ILE A 178 2.07 -4.71 4.15
C ILE A 178 3.45 -4.25 4.64
N VAL A 179 3.97 -3.20 4.03
CA VAL A 179 5.19 -2.49 4.42
C VAL A 179 4.79 -1.07 4.82
N VAL A 180 5.23 -0.66 6.01
CA VAL A 180 5.11 0.73 6.48
C VAL A 180 6.51 1.21 6.83
N ARG A 181 6.89 2.38 6.30
CA ARG A 181 8.17 3.01 6.59
C ARG A 181 7.97 4.43 7.05
N GLN A 182 8.87 4.90 7.90
CA GLN A 182 9.03 6.32 8.18
C GLN A 182 10.20 6.85 7.36
N VAL A 183 9.93 7.89 6.56
CA VAL A 183 10.92 8.61 5.76
C VAL A 183 10.87 10.09 6.12
N GLY A 184 11.96 10.60 6.67
CA GLY A 184 11.94 11.88 7.37
C GLY A 184 10.91 11.81 8.50
N ARG A 185 9.87 12.64 8.39
CA ARG A 185 8.77 12.70 9.37
C ARG A 185 7.49 12.01 8.89
N TYR A 186 7.43 11.60 7.63
CA TYR A 186 6.21 11.09 7.00
C TYR A 186 6.25 9.59 6.79
N LEU A 187 5.08 9.01 6.55
CA LEU A 187 4.91 7.58 6.37
C LEU A 187 4.80 7.22 4.88
N THR A 188 5.37 6.09 4.50
CA THR A 188 5.08 5.43 3.22
C THR A 188 4.34 4.11 3.49
N PHE A 189 3.48 3.74 2.55
CA PHE A 189 2.70 2.51 2.60
C PHE A 189 2.88 1.74 1.31
N ALA A 190 3.04 0.43 1.44
CA ALA A 190 3.06 -0.50 0.31
C ALA A 190 2.38 -1.81 0.72
N VAL A 191 1.64 -2.42 -0.20
CA VAL A 191 0.94 -3.68 0.05
C VAL A 191 1.07 -4.62 -1.14
N ARG A 192 1.20 -5.92 -0.86
CA ARG A 192 0.95 -7.02 -1.79
C ARG A 192 -0.33 -7.72 -1.36
N MET A 193 -1.27 -7.92 -2.28
CA MET A 193 -2.55 -8.57 -1.98
C MET A 193 -2.99 -9.44 -3.16
N PRO A 194 -3.60 -10.63 -2.94
CA PRO A 194 -4.19 -11.42 -4.01
C PRO A 194 -5.35 -10.67 -4.68
N GLU A 195 -5.49 -10.79 -6.01
CA GLU A 195 -6.54 -10.12 -6.78
C GLU A 195 -7.95 -10.45 -6.28
N GLU A 196 -8.21 -11.70 -5.86
CA GLU A 196 -9.50 -12.11 -5.31
C GLU A 196 -9.80 -11.45 -3.95
N VAL A 197 -8.77 -11.23 -3.12
CA VAL A 197 -8.91 -10.54 -1.83
C VAL A 197 -9.17 -9.05 -2.06
N VAL A 198 -8.51 -8.45 -3.05
CA VAL A 198 -8.76 -7.06 -3.47
C VAL A 198 -10.22 -6.85 -3.90
N ARG A 199 -10.80 -7.79 -4.65
CA ARG A 199 -12.13 -7.66 -5.27
C ARG A 199 -13.29 -8.22 -4.44
N ALA A 200 -13.02 -8.84 -3.29
CA ALA A 200 -14.03 -9.52 -2.48
C ALA A 200 -15.21 -8.62 -2.03
N GLU A 201 -15.05 -7.30 -2.00
CA GLU A 201 -16.12 -6.35 -1.67
C GLU A 201 -17.13 -6.15 -2.83
N GLU A 202 -16.67 -6.18 -4.08
CA GLU A 202 -17.53 -5.90 -5.25
C GLU A 202 -18.60 -6.99 -5.45
N GLU A 203 -18.32 -8.21 -4.97
CA GLU A 203 -19.20 -9.38 -5.13
C GLU A 203 -20.45 -9.34 -4.23
N GLN A 204 -20.46 -8.55 -3.15
CA GLN A 204 -21.58 -8.48 -2.19
C GLN A 204 -22.52 -7.28 -2.39
N GLY A 205 -22.44 -6.59 -3.54
CA GLY A 205 -23.46 -5.61 -3.96
C GLY A 205 -23.32 -4.19 -3.38
N GLY A 206 -22.18 -3.87 -2.76
CA GLY A 206 -21.91 -2.56 -2.13
C GLY A 206 -21.02 -1.60 -2.94
N GLY A 207 -20.70 -1.91 -4.20
CA GLY A 207 -19.62 -1.31 -5.02
C GLY A 207 -19.71 0.18 -5.41
N GLN A 208 -19.96 1.06 -4.44
CA GLN A 208 -19.90 2.52 -4.57
C GLN A 208 -18.89 3.17 -3.61
N GLY A 209 -18.17 2.37 -2.83
CA GLY A 209 -17.13 2.86 -1.92
C GLY A 209 -15.94 3.48 -2.66
N LEU A 210 -15.44 4.59 -2.15
CA LEU A 210 -14.24 5.25 -2.66
C LEU A 210 -13.03 4.72 -1.89
N TYR A 211 -12.22 3.85 -2.51
CA TYR A 211 -10.96 3.38 -1.93
C TYR A 211 -9.81 3.56 -2.92
N LEU A 212 -8.78 4.29 -2.50
CA LEU A 212 -7.77 4.83 -3.41
C LEU A 212 -6.95 3.72 -4.11
N CYS A 213 -6.57 2.64 -3.44
CA CYS A 213 -5.78 1.57 -4.05
C CYS A 213 -6.51 0.85 -5.19
N LEU A 214 -7.85 0.81 -5.17
CA LEU A 214 -8.64 0.19 -6.23
C LEU A 214 -9.05 1.22 -7.30
N ARG A 215 -9.63 2.34 -6.86
CA ARG A 215 -10.32 3.30 -7.74
C ARG A 215 -9.44 4.50 -8.14
N GLY A 216 -8.31 4.72 -7.48
CA GLY A 216 -7.52 5.92 -7.62
C GLY A 216 -8.13 7.12 -6.90
N CYS A 217 -7.46 8.25 -6.97
CA CYS A 217 -7.92 9.50 -6.39
C CYS A 217 -9.06 10.09 -7.23
N PRO A 218 -10.09 10.69 -6.60
CA PRO A 218 -11.11 11.46 -7.32
C PRO A 218 -10.46 12.51 -8.20
N ARG A 219 -11.05 12.80 -9.37
CA ARG A 219 -10.48 13.75 -10.33
C ARG A 219 -10.23 15.14 -9.75
N SER A 220 -11.08 15.60 -8.82
CA SER A 220 -10.91 16.88 -8.11
C SER A 220 -9.74 16.88 -7.12
N GLN A 221 -9.18 15.72 -6.79
CA GLN A 221 -8.02 15.55 -5.91
C GLN A 221 -6.75 15.20 -6.68
N GLN A 222 -6.81 14.99 -8.01
CA GLN A 222 -5.63 14.69 -8.81
C GLN A 222 -4.86 15.97 -9.13
N ILE A 223 -3.53 15.91 -9.02
CA ILE A 223 -2.61 16.98 -9.38
C ILE A 223 -2.04 16.67 -10.75
N ASP A 224 -2.28 17.55 -11.73
CA ASP A 224 -1.70 17.43 -13.05
C ASP A 224 -0.24 17.90 -13.02
N VAL A 225 0.68 16.95 -12.86
CA VAL A 225 2.11 17.24 -13.04
C VAL A 225 2.38 17.21 -14.54
N GLN A 226 2.27 18.36 -15.20
CA GLN A 226 2.77 18.51 -16.56
C GLN A 226 4.26 18.13 -16.61
N PRO A 227 4.76 17.59 -17.73
CA PRO A 227 6.18 17.32 -17.88
C PRO A 227 6.96 18.61 -17.61
N LEU A 228 7.72 18.61 -16.53
CA LEU A 228 8.48 19.76 -16.01
C LEU A 228 9.63 20.21 -16.96
N GLY A 229 9.65 19.71 -18.21
CA GLY A 229 10.62 20.03 -19.26
C GLY A 229 10.08 20.87 -20.43
N GLY A 230 8.90 21.48 -20.30
CA GLY A 230 8.43 22.48 -21.28
C GLY A 230 9.20 23.81 -21.15
N PRO A 231 9.46 24.55 -22.24
CA PRO A 231 10.15 25.84 -22.16
C PRO A 231 9.44 26.81 -21.20
N PRO A 232 10.18 27.65 -20.46
CA PRO A 232 9.61 28.56 -19.47
C PRO A 232 8.75 29.61 -20.17
N GLY A 233 7.43 29.37 -20.24
CA GLY A 233 6.53 30.34 -20.89
C GLY A 233 5.05 29.97 -21.01
N ALA A 234 4.57 28.83 -20.51
CA ALA A 234 3.18 28.41 -20.76
C ALA A 234 2.34 28.09 -19.51
N ALA A 235 2.78 28.45 -18.31
CA ALA A 235 1.92 28.44 -17.12
C ALA A 235 1.39 29.85 -16.84
N ALA A 236 0.57 30.38 -17.75
CA ALA A 236 -0.22 31.59 -17.53
C ALA A 236 -1.71 31.22 -17.72
N GLY A 237 -2.37 30.84 -16.62
CA GLY A 237 -3.78 30.48 -16.67
C GLY A 237 -4.52 30.44 -15.32
N SER A 238 -3.86 30.74 -14.19
CA SER A 238 -4.54 30.93 -12.91
C SER A 238 -4.25 32.33 -12.37
N ALA A 239 -5.33 33.01 -11.97
CA ALA A 239 -5.37 34.40 -11.53
C ALA A 239 -4.33 34.72 -10.43
N PRO A 240 -3.88 35.99 -10.31
CA PRO A 240 -2.83 36.35 -9.37
C PRO A 240 -3.35 36.22 -7.93
N ALA A 241 -2.72 35.32 -7.16
CA ALA A 241 -2.83 35.36 -5.70
C ALA A 241 -2.16 36.65 -5.20
N PRO A 242 -2.73 37.35 -4.19
CA PRO A 242 -2.09 38.52 -3.61
C PRO A 242 -0.77 38.11 -2.97
N ALA A 243 0.24 38.98 -3.11
CA ALA A 243 1.62 38.78 -2.66
C ALA A 243 1.69 38.15 -1.25
N ALA A 244 2.01 36.86 -1.21
CA ALA A 244 2.38 36.16 0.01
C ALA A 244 3.90 36.06 0.07
N ALA A 245 4.40 36.13 1.31
CA ALA A 245 5.79 36.16 1.74
C ALA A 245 6.76 35.26 0.94
N ALA A 246 8.04 35.67 0.93
CA ALA A 246 9.20 34.99 0.37
C ALA A 246 8.97 33.49 0.12
N ALA A 247 9.04 33.09 -1.16
CA ALA A 247 8.95 31.69 -1.56
C ALA A 247 9.95 30.86 -0.73
N PRO A 248 9.55 29.70 -0.19
CA PRO A 248 10.47 28.82 0.51
C PRO A 248 11.62 28.43 -0.44
N ASP A 249 12.77 28.07 0.11
CA ASP A 249 13.95 27.56 -0.62
C ASP A 249 13.62 26.26 -1.37
N THR A 250 12.85 26.33 -2.46
CA THR A 250 12.55 25.19 -3.32
C THR A 250 13.77 24.90 -4.20
N PHE A 251 14.01 23.62 -4.48
CA PHE A 251 15.14 23.22 -5.31
C PHE A 251 14.97 23.75 -6.74
N PRO A 252 16.03 24.29 -7.39
CA PRO A 252 16.02 24.45 -8.85
C PRO A 252 15.83 23.08 -9.52
N TYR A 253 15.14 23.04 -10.67
CA TYR A 253 14.83 21.80 -11.40
C TYR A 253 16.07 20.92 -11.61
N GLU A 254 17.17 21.49 -12.11
CA GLU A 254 18.40 20.74 -12.38
C GLU A 254 19.00 20.12 -11.11
N THR A 255 18.92 20.83 -9.97
CA THR A 255 19.39 20.31 -8.68
C THR A 255 18.49 19.18 -8.17
N ALA A 256 17.17 19.33 -8.31
CA ALA A 256 16.21 18.29 -7.94
C ALA A 256 16.40 17.02 -8.80
N ALA A 257 16.51 17.20 -10.11
CA ALA A 257 16.76 16.14 -11.09
C ALA A 257 18.06 15.37 -10.77
N ALA A 258 19.17 16.08 -10.62
CA ALA A 258 20.46 15.47 -10.28
C ALA A 258 20.39 14.65 -8.99
N LYS A 259 19.77 15.21 -7.94
CA LYS A 259 19.64 14.55 -6.65
C LYS A 259 18.76 13.30 -6.69
N CYS A 260 17.65 13.35 -7.41
CA CYS A 260 16.79 12.18 -7.63
C CYS A 260 17.52 11.09 -8.42
N LYS A 261 18.33 11.48 -9.42
CA LYS A 261 19.10 10.57 -10.27
C LYS A 261 20.12 9.73 -9.49
N GLU A 262 20.64 10.22 -8.36
CA GLU A 262 21.61 9.50 -7.52
C GLU A 262 21.05 8.18 -6.98
N ARG A 263 19.74 8.12 -6.68
CA ARG A 263 19.07 6.93 -6.11
C ARG A 263 18.10 6.27 -7.09
N LEU A 264 17.56 7.04 -8.03
CA LEU A 264 16.60 6.61 -9.04
C LEU A 264 17.19 6.88 -10.44
N PRO A 265 18.10 6.00 -10.93
CA PRO A 265 18.81 6.23 -12.20
C PRO A 265 17.88 6.10 -13.42
N VAL A 266 16.77 5.36 -13.29
CA VAL A 266 15.77 5.19 -14.35
C VAL A 266 14.77 6.35 -14.27
N GLU A 267 14.55 7.06 -15.38
CA GLU A 267 13.64 8.22 -15.45
C GLU A 267 12.19 7.80 -15.62
N ASP A 268 11.73 6.94 -14.73
CA ASP A 268 10.36 6.45 -14.66
C ASP A 268 9.49 7.38 -13.78
N LEU A 269 8.24 6.98 -13.53
CA LEU A 269 7.33 7.75 -12.70
C LEU A 269 7.76 7.85 -11.22
N TYR A 270 8.61 6.98 -10.68
CA TYR A 270 9.19 7.16 -9.34
C TYR A 270 10.25 8.26 -9.34
N TYR A 271 11.08 8.31 -10.38
CA TYR A 271 12.01 9.43 -10.58
C TYR A 271 11.26 10.76 -10.75
N GLN A 272 10.22 10.79 -11.60
CA GLN A 272 9.42 12.00 -11.81
C GLN A 272 8.70 12.45 -10.52
N ALA A 273 8.19 11.49 -9.74
CA ALA A 273 7.63 11.74 -8.41
C ALA A 273 8.65 12.38 -7.48
N CYS A 274 9.87 11.83 -7.39
CA CYS A 274 10.95 12.41 -6.60
C CYS A 274 11.24 13.86 -7.01
N VAL A 275 11.37 14.13 -8.31
CA VAL A 275 11.67 15.49 -8.80
C VAL A 275 10.54 16.44 -8.44
N PHE A 276 9.28 16.03 -8.64
CA PHE A 276 8.12 16.80 -8.25
C PHE A 276 8.13 17.14 -6.76
N ASP A 277 8.31 16.14 -5.89
CA ASP A 277 8.35 16.32 -4.44
C ASP A 277 9.41 17.35 -4.03
N LEU A 278 10.62 17.28 -4.59
CA LEU A 278 11.68 18.23 -4.24
C LEU A 278 11.35 19.67 -4.67
N LEU A 279 10.67 19.82 -5.81
CA LEU A 279 10.27 21.13 -6.33
C LEU A 279 9.12 21.75 -5.52
N THR A 280 8.19 20.94 -5.01
CA THR A 280 7.01 21.42 -4.28
C THR A 280 7.24 21.55 -2.79
N THR A 281 8.09 20.70 -2.20
CA THR A 281 8.30 20.66 -0.74
C THR A 281 9.59 21.34 -0.29
N GLY A 282 10.63 21.35 -1.14
CA GLY A 282 11.99 21.74 -0.72
C GLY A 282 12.65 20.75 0.27
N ASP A 283 12.07 19.57 0.51
CA ASP A 283 12.59 18.60 1.47
C ASP A 283 13.29 17.42 0.76
N ALA A 284 14.60 17.34 0.96
CA ALA A 284 15.47 16.27 0.47
C ALA A 284 15.04 14.84 0.85
N ASN A 285 14.33 14.66 1.97
CA ASN A 285 13.92 13.35 2.45
C ASN A 285 12.93 12.67 1.50
N PHE A 286 12.20 13.44 0.68
CA PHE A 286 11.29 12.87 -0.32
C PHE A 286 12.02 12.08 -1.42
N THR A 287 13.33 12.32 -1.63
CA THR A 287 14.15 11.44 -2.48
C THR A 287 14.16 10.00 -1.95
N LEU A 288 14.22 9.81 -0.63
CA LEU A 288 14.18 8.49 -0.02
C LEU A 288 12.78 7.88 -0.09
N ALA A 289 11.71 8.69 -0.09
CA ALA A 289 10.34 8.19 -0.15
C ALA A 289 10.09 7.50 -1.51
N ALA A 290 10.46 8.14 -2.60
CA ALA A 290 10.38 7.55 -3.94
C ALA A 290 11.32 6.36 -4.13
N TYR A 291 12.55 6.43 -3.59
CA TYR A 291 13.48 5.30 -3.61
C TYR A 291 12.92 4.06 -2.89
N TYR A 292 12.42 4.21 -1.66
CA TYR A 292 11.86 3.09 -0.91
C TYR A 292 10.57 2.56 -1.52
N ALA A 293 9.74 3.41 -2.12
CA ALA A 293 8.56 2.95 -2.86
C ALA A 293 8.93 2.03 -4.02
N LEU A 294 9.99 2.34 -4.77
CA LEU A 294 10.50 1.46 -5.82
C LEU A 294 11.08 0.16 -5.25
N GLU A 295 11.79 0.21 -4.12
CA GLU A 295 12.31 -1.00 -3.45
C GLU A 295 11.17 -1.90 -2.94
N ASP A 296 10.10 -1.31 -2.40
CA ASP A 296 8.93 -2.03 -1.93
C ASP A 296 8.19 -2.70 -3.11
N VAL A 297 8.07 -2.02 -4.27
CA VAL A 297 7.55 -2.61 -5.50
C VAL A 297 8.41 -3.79 -5.98
N LYS A 298 9.74 -3.66 -5.97
CA LYS A 298 10.65 -4.76 -6.33
C LYS A 298 10.44 -5.99 -5.47
N MET A 299 10.18 -5.79 -4.18
CA MET A 299 9.93 -6.85 -3.22
C MET A 299 8.52 -7.46 -3.38
N LEU A 300 7.50 -6.63 -3.55
CA LEU A 300 6.10 -7.00 -3.39
C LEU A 300 5.38 -7.31 -4.72
N HIS A 301 5.76 -6.66 -5.82
CA HIS A 301 5.08 -6.83 -7.10
C HIS A 301 5.43 -8.20 -7.72
N SER A 302 4.41 -8.93 -8.17
CA SER A 302 4.54 -10.26 -8.76
C SER A 302 5.12 -10.22 -10.17
N ASP A 303 4.62 -9.27 -10.97
CA ASP A 303 5.10 -8.99 -12.33
C ASP A 303 6.33 -8.08 -12.29
N LYS A 304 7.47 -8.61 -12.74
CA LYS A 304 8.75 -7.89 -12.74
C LYS A 304 8.93 -6.96 -13.95
N ASP A 305 8.08 -7.08 -14.96
CA ASP A 305 8.11 -6.18 -16.11
C ASP A 305 7.43 -4.83 -15.76
N LYS A 306 6.63 -4.81 -14.70
CA LYS A 306 5.93 -3.61 -14.19
C LYS A 306 6.61 -2.92 -13.02
N LEU A 307 7.91 -3.14 -12.82
CA LEU A 307 8.66 -2.44 -11.77
C LEU A 307 8.75 -0.93 -12.07
N HIS A 308 9.08 -0.61 -13.32
CA HIS A 308 9.20 0.75 -13.82
C HIS A 308 7.96 1.11 -14.64
N LEU A 309 7.44 2.32 -14.46
CA LEU A 309 6.29 2.85 -15.19
C LEU A 309 6.74 4.13 -15.91
N TYR A 310 6.46 4.27 -17.19
CA TYR A 310 6.92 5.43 -17.97
C TYR A 310 5.78 6.40 -18.32
N ASP A 311 4.57 5.88 -18.52
CA ASP A 311 3.41 6.67 -18.89
C ASP A 311 2.41 6.74 -17.74
N ARG A 312 1.89 7.95 -17.48
CA ARG A 312 0.74 8.11 -16.60
C ARG A 312 -0.51 7.58 -17.30
N THR A 313 -1.21 6.67 -16.65
CA THR A 313 -2.51 6.19 -17.14
C THR A 313 -3.54 7.30 -16.99
N GLN A 314 -3.70 8.16 -18.01
CA GLN A 314 -4.84 9.05 -18.10
C GLN A 314 -6.07 8.21 -18.48
N GLU A 315 -7.11 8.20 -17.65
CA GLU A 315 -8.42 7.77 -18.12
C GLU A 315 -8.91 8.78 -19.16
N ALA A 316 -9.05 8.33 -20.40
CA ALA A 316 -9.72 9.11 -21.43
C ALA A 316 -11.12 9.50 -20.91
N PRO A 317 -11.51 10.79 -20.93
CA PRO A 317 -12.86 11.18 -20.55
C PRO A 317 -13.85 10.56 -21.55
N GLY A 318 -14.65 9.60 -21.10
CA GLY A 318 -15.89 9.23 -21.78
C GLY A 318 -15.92 7.89 -22.54
N ARG A 319 -15.74 6.75 -21.85
CA ARG A 319 -16.28 5.46 -22.34
C ARG A 319 -17.42 4.87 -21.51
N ALA A 320 -17.75 5.44 -20.36
CA ALA A 320 -18.90 5.00 -19.55
C ALA A 320 -20.27 5.52 -20.06
N ALA A 321 -20.32 6.40 -21.07
CA ALA A 321 -21.57 6.96 -21.60
C ALA A 321 -21.95 6.49 -23.01
N ALA A 322 -21.14 5.65 -23.67
CA ALA A 322 -21.37 5.23 -25.05
C ALA A 322 -22.09 3.87 -25.21
N ALA A 323 -22.56 3.27 -24.11
CA ALA A 323 -23.31 2.00 -24.12
C ALA A 323 -24.83 2.16 -23.93
N MET A 324 -25.36 3.38 -24.06
CA MET A 324 -26.80 3.62 -24.22
C MET A 324 -27.00 4.37 -25.53
N GLY A 325 -27.00 3.62 -26.63
CA GLY A 325 -27.52 4.11 -27.90
C GLY A 325 -28.99 4.53 -27.74
N PRO A 326 -29.45 5.57 -28.45
CA PRO A 326 -30.84 5.99 -28.38
C PRO A 326 -31.75 4.86 -28.84
N ILE A 327 -32.68 4.44 -27.97
CA ILE A 327 -33.79 3.56 -28.34
C ILE A 327 -34.60 4.30 -29.42
N PRO A 328 -34.81 3.73 -30.61
CA PRO A 328 -35.63 4.38 -31.64
C PRO A 328 -37.07 4.46 -31.14
N ALA A 329 -37.55 5.70 -30.98
CA ALA A 329 -38.95 6.02 -30.67
C ALA A 329 -39.83 5.76 -31.90
N SER A 330 -40.10 4.50 -32.18
CA SER A 330 -41.04 4.11 -33.24
C SER A 330 -41.61 2.72 -32.97
N ARG A 331 -42.33 2.57 -31.84
CA ARG A 331 -43.27 1.45 -31.58
C ARG A 331 -44.16 1.66 -30.34
N LEU A 332 -44.61 2.90 -30.11
CA LEU A 332 -45.55 3.23 -29.03
C LEU A 332 -46.72 4.08 -29.56
N LEU A 333 -47.34 3.63 -30.64
CA LEU A 333 -48.65 4.08 -31.09
C LEU A 333 -49.36 2.89 -31.74
N LEU A 334 -49.98 2.03 -30.94
CA LEU A 334 -51.22 1.32 -31.26
C LEU A 334 -51.61 0.48 -30.02
N GLY A 335 -52.40 1.07 -29.13
CA GLY A 335 -52.85 0.41 -27.90
C GLY A 335 -53.63 1.34 -26.99
N GLY A 336 -54.60 2.07 -27.56
CA GLY A 336 -55.38 3.07 -26.84
C GLY A 336 -56.73 3.30 -27.51
N LEU A 337 -57.56 2.26 -27.55
CA LEU A 337 -59.00 2.40 -27.82
C LEU A 337 -59.70 1.15 -27.27
N LEU A 338 -60.28 1.31 -26.08
CA LEU A 338 -61.43 0.59 -25.50
C LEU A 338 -61.21 0.47 -24.00
N LEU A 339 -61.66 1.48 -23.25
CA LEU A 339 -62.31 1.35 -21.93
C LEU A 339 -62.62 2.78 -21.42
N LEU A 340 -63.55 3.42 -22.12
CA LEU A 340 -64.30 4.56 -21.58
C LEU A 340 -65.72 4.07 -21.33
N GLY A 341 -66.06 3.82 -20.08
CA GLY A 341 -67.40 3.38 -19.71
C GLY A 341 -67.55 3.18 -18.22
N LEU A 342 -68.25 4.13 -17.60
CA LEU A 342 -68.96 4.04 -16.31
C LEU A 342 -68.17 4.49 -15.06
N LEU A 343 -68.09 5.81 -14.91
CA LEU A 343 -68.19 6.49 -13.61
C LEU A 343 -69.69 6.71 -13.29
N LEU A 344 -70.13 6.40 -12.06
CA LEU A 344 -70.95 7.24 -11.14
C LEU A 344 -71.58 6.37 -10.00
N PRO A 345 -71.98 6.96 -8.85
CA PRO A 345 -71.52 6.54 -7.52
C PRO A 345 -72.68 6.17 -6.56
N VAL A 346 -72.40 6.09 -5.25
CA VAL A 346 -73.26 6.46 -4.08
C VAL A 346 -73.20 5.42 -2.92
N LEU A 347 -72.43 5.77 -1.88
CA LEU A 347 -72.68 5.76 -0.41
C LEU A 347 -73.25 4.51 0.35
N PRO A 348 -73.07 4.46 1.70
CA PRO A 348 -72.77 3.23 2.44
C PRO A 348 -73.95 2.67 3.26
N GLY A 349 -73.82 1.43 3.72
CA GLY A 349 -74.69 0.85 4.75
C GLY A 349 -74.23 -0.53 5.20
N ALA A 350 -73.63 -0.61 6.39
CA ALA A 350 -73.79 -1.76 7.29
C ALA A 350 -75.24 -1.73 7.86
N PRO A 351 -75.83 -2.80 8.45
CA PRO A 351 -75.17 -3.84 9.26
C PRO A 351 -75.78 -5.27 9.22
N ALA A 352 -75.13 -6.15 10.01
CA ALA A 352 -75.66 -7.27 10.81
C ALA A 352 -76.48 -8.40 10.15
N ALA A 353 -75.93 -9.62 10.19
CA ALA A 353 -76.33 -10.70 11.11
C ALA A 353 -75.29 -11.83 11.07
#